data_AF-A0A3Q9FSL4-F1
#
_entry.id   AF-A0A3Q9FSL4-F1
#
_cell.length_a   1.000
_cell.length_b   1.000
_cell.length_c   1.000
_cell.angle_alpha   90.00
_cell.angle_beta   90.00
_cell.angle_gamma   90.00
#
_symmetry.space_group_name_H-M   'P 1'
#
loop_
_entity.id
_entity.type
_entity.pdbx_description
1 polymer ?
#
loop_
_entity_poly.entity_id
_entity_poly.type
_entity_poly.pdbx_seq_one_letter_code
_entity_poly.pdbx_strand_id
1 'polypeptide(L)'
;MGLIIGSRILAKFIYQRIFYYKLPTKNIIIYGAGAAGAITKDVLDKDTTCNYSIKAIIDDNKSKQGKIMGGVKIYSQRSILDPKFLDDNDIDELILSINNLVPSRKRKIVDKCLSLDLFIKNIPPFQTWINGELSAKQIQRVKIEDLLDRKPIQLENENVKREVENKVLLVTGAAGSIGSEIALQLIHYNPKKLIILDQSETGLYDIERYLLPHINGDFSKLEVIIADISNQNRIDQVFKEFTPDIVYHAAAYKHVPMMEKNPSEAILVNVCGSRNIANAAVKYSTEKFVMVSTDKAVNPTNVMGASKRLAEIYIQSLGKTSNCKTKFVTTRFGNVLGSNGSVIPLFREQIEKGGPITVTSDKITRYFMTIPEACQLVLEAGAMGNGGEIFVFDMGEAVRIIDVAKKMIKLSGLQEGEDIDIKITGLRPGEKLYEELLNNEENTIPTHHPKIMAGKVREYIYEDVILQYESLFSKINVDDHKLIAKVKEIVPEYVSNNSIFERLDKKNKLV
;
A
#
# COMPACT_ATOMS: atom_id res chain seq x y z
N MET A 1 -5.21 61.21 -19.60
CA MET A 1 -4.47 59.92 -19.59
C MET A 1 -3.90 59.59 -18.21
N GLY A 2 -2.99 60.39 -17.64
CA GLY A 2 -2.39 60.13 -16.32
C GLY A 2 -3.38 60.01 -15.15
N LEU A 3 -4.44 60.83 -15.13
CA LEU A 3 -5.51 60.77 -14.11
C LEU A 3 -6.34 59.49 -14.16
N ILE A 4 -6.56 58.91 -15.34
CA ILE A 4 -7.32 57.66 -15.53
C ILE A 4 -6.47 56.45 -15.16
N ILE A 5 -5.17 56.50 -15.45
CA ILE A 5 -4.21 55.46 -15.04
C ILE A 5 -4.04 55.52 -13.51
N GLY A 6 -3.85 56.71 -12.95
CA GLY A 6 -3.73 56.93 -11.51
C GLY A 6 -4.99 56.51 -10.75
N SER A 7 -6.18 56.85 -11.24
CA SER A 7 -7.44 56.44 -10.60
C SER A 7 -7.69 54.93 -10.69
N ARG A 8 -7.30 54.27 -11.79
CA ARG A 8 -7.36 52.80 -11.90
C ARG A 8 -6.37 52.10 -10.97
N ILE A 9 -5.15 52.61 -10.83
CA ILE A 9 -4.15 52.07 -9.90
C ILE A 9 -4.64 52.26 -8.46
N LEU A 10 -5.15 53.45 -8.12
CA LEU A 10 -5.68 53.75 -6.80
C LEU A 10 -6.92 52.91 -6.47
N ALA A 11 -7.85 52.77 -7.41
CA ALA A 11 -9.03 51.92 -7.26
C ALA A 11 -8.65 50.45 -7.10
N LYS A 12 -7.65 49.95 -7.86
CA LYS A 12 -7.11 48.59 -7.68
C LYS A 12 -6.45 48.43 -6.31
N PHE A 13 -5.71 49.44 -5.85
CA PHE A 13 -5.05 49.44 -4.54
C PHE A 13 -6.07 49.44 -3.39
N ILE A 14 -7.12 50.26 -3.49
CA ILE A 14 -8.21 50.33 -2.52
C ILE A 14 -9.04 49.04 -2.56
N TYR A 15 -9.36 48.53 -3.75
CA TYR A 15 -10.10 47.27 -3.92
C TYR A 15 -9.32 46.09 -3.35
N GLN A 16 -8.03 45.97 -3.66
CA GLN A 16 -7.15 44.96 -3.07
C GLN A 16 -7.12 45.10 -1.55
N ARG A 17 -6.96 46.32 -1.01
CA ARG A 17 -6.89 46.55 0.43
C ARG A 17 -8.21 46.24 1.16
N ILE A 18 -9.37 46.56 0.57
CA ILE A 18 -10.68 46.27 1.16
C ILE A 18 -11.01 44.77 1.09
N PHE A 19 -10.72 44.10 -0.03
CA PHE A 19 -10.96 42.66 -0.16
C PHE A 19 -9.97 41.81 0.66
N TYR A 20 -8.68 42.18 0.70
CA TYR A 20 -7.68 41.47 1.50
C TYR A 20 -7.96 41.54 3.01
N TYR A 21 -8.53 42.65 3.51
CA TYR A 21 -8.88 42.78 4.94
C TYR A 21 -9.98 41.83 5.40
N LYS A 22 -10.78 41.28 4.47
CA LYS A 22 -11.81 40.27 4.77
C LYS A 22 -11.33 38.83 4.56
N LEU A 23 -10.13 38.63 4.01
CA LEU A 23 -9.60 37.29 3.81
C LEU A 23 -9.05 36.75 5.14
N PRO A 24 -9.27 35.46 5.45
CA PRO A 24 -8.58 34.83 6.56
C PRO A 24 -7.07 35.00 6.36
N THR A 25 -6.38 35.52 7.37
CA THR A 25 -4.92 35.69 7.35
C THR A 25 -4.27 34.46 7.96
N LYS A 26 -3.19 33.98 7.33
CA LYS A 26 -2.41 32.84 7.83
C LYS A 26 -0.93 33.17 7.90
N ASN A 27 -0.35 33.12 9.08
CA ASN A 27 1.06 33.31 9.31
C ASN A 27 1.79 31.98 9.07
N ILE A 28 2.72 31.99 8.11
CA ILE A 28 3.31 30.77 7.60
C ILE A 28 4.84 30.78 7.64
N ILE A 29 5.39 29.59 7.82
CA ILE A 29 6.81 29.30 7.66
C ILE A 29 6.99 28.45 6.40
N ILE A 30 7.93 28.83 5.54
CA ILE A 30 8.33 27.99 4.39
C ILE A 30 9.60 27.24 4.77
N TYR A 31 9.57 25.91 4.75
CA TYR A 31 10.76 25.08 4.93
C TYR A 31 11.33 24.71 3.56
N GLY A 32 12.44 25.34 3.20
CA GLY A 32 13.18 25.19 1.96
C GLY A 32 13.39 26.54 1.28
N ALA A 33 14.63 27.01 1.19
CA ALA A 33 14.99 28.24 0.45
C ALA A 33 15.58 27.93 -0.94
N GLY A 34 15.11 26.85 -1.58
CA GLY A 34 15.46 26.49 -2.95
C GLY A 34 14.49 27.06 -3.98
N ALA A 35 14.61 26.63 -5.24
CA ALA A 35 13.69 27.04 -6.30
C ALA A 35 12.22 26.75 -5.96
N ALA A 36 11.94 25.57 -5.43
CA ALA A 36 10.60 25.18 -4.98
C ALA A 36 10.06 26.10 -3.87
N GLY A 37 10.91 26.53 -2.93
CA GLY A 37 10.55 27.48 -1.87
C GLY A 37 10.23 28.88 -2.41
N ALA A 38 11.02 29.36 -3.37
CA ALA A 38 10.76 30.64 -4.03
C ALA A 38 9.43 30.61 -4.80
N ILE A 39 9.17 29.54 -5.57
CA ILE A 39 7.89 29.36 -6.28
C ILE A 39 6.73 29.29 -5.29
N THR A 40 6.89 28.53 -4.20
CA THR A 40 5.85 28.43 -3.16
C THR A 40 5.51 29.80 -2.59
N LYS A 41 6.52 30.60 -2.26
CA LYS A 41 6.34 31.97 -1.79
C LYS A 41 5.56 32.82 -2.79
N ASP A 42 5.98 32.82 -4.06
CA ASP A 42 5.33 33.62 -5.11
C ASP A 42 3.87 33.21 -5.32
N VAL A 43 3.56 31.91 -5.21
CA VAL A 43 2.20 31.38 -5.32
C VAL A 43 1.33 31.84 -4.15
N LEU A 44 1.87 31.82 -2.93
CA LEU A 44 1.13 32.22 -1.72
C LEU A 44 0.93 33.74 -1.64
N ASP A 45 1.92 34.54 -2.04
CA ASP A 45 1.81 36.00 -2.11
C ASP A 45 0.73 36.45 -3.11
N LYS A 46 0.52 35.67 -4.19
CA LYS A 46 -0.45 35.97 -5.26
C LYS A 46 -1.82 35.33 -5.03
N ASP A 47 -2.00 34.52 -3.98
CA ASP A 47 -3.27 33.88 -3.72
C ASP A 47 -4.33 34.92 -3.33
N THR A 48 -5.49 34.87 -4.00
CA THR A 48 -6.58 35.82 -3.78
C THR A 48 -7.64 35.28 -2.81
N THR A 49 -7.46 34.08 -2.26
CA THR A 49 -8.44 33.38 -1.42
C THR A 49 -8.08 33.38 0.06
N CYS A 50 -6.79 33.51 0.39
CA CYS A 50 -6.29 33.61 1.75
C CYS A 50 -5.11 34.58 1.80
N ASN A 51 -5.05 35.40 2.84
CA ASN A 51 -3.94 36.34 3.03
C ASN A 51 -2.79 35.65 3.76
N TYR A 52 -1.87 35.04 3.01
CA TYR A 52 -0.69 34.39 3.59
C TYR A 52 0.39 35.41 3.99
N SER A 53 0.79 35.41 5.26
CA SER A 53 1.90 36.22 5.78
C SER A 53 3.11 35.33 6.05
N ILE A 54 4.11 35.35 5.17
CA ILE A 54 5.31 34.53 5.33
C ILE A 54 6.25 35.19 6.34
N LYS A 55 6.32 34.63 7.56
CA LYS A 55 7.12 35.20 8.67
C LYS A 55 8.58 34.79 8.61
N ALA A 56 8.86 33.57 8.16
CA ALA A 56 10.20 33.01 8.12
C ALA A 56 10.37 31.98 7.02
N ILE A 57 11.61 31.82 6.57
CA ILE A 57 12.01 30.72 5.70
C ILE A 57 13.09 29.92 6.42
N ILE A 58 13.00 28.59 6.40
CA ILE A 58 13.99 27.69 7.02
C ILE A 58 14.77 26.97 5.92
N ASP A 59 16.08 26.88 6.03
CA ASP A 59 16.90 26.02 5.16
C ASP A 59 18.06 25.39 5.95
N ASP A 60 18.33 24.12 5.70
CA ASP A 60 19.41 23.37 6.37
C ASP A 60 20.81 23.81 5.87
N ASN A 61 20.88 24.42 4.68
CA ASN A 61 22.13 24.91 4.10
C ASN A 61 22.60 26.18 4.82
N LYS A 62 23.68 26.04 5.61
CA LYS A 62 24.33 27.15 6.35
C LYS A 62 24.68 28.35 5.47
N SER A 63 25.00 28.15 4.18
CA SER A 63 25.34 29.25 3.28
C SER A 63 24.14 30.12 2.87
N LYS A 64 22.92 29.66 3.11
CA LYS A 64 21.68 30.41 2.86
C LYS A 64 21.14 31.08 4.12
N GLN A 65 21.46 30.56 5.30
CA GLN A 65 21.01 31.11 6.58
C GLN A 65 21.52 32.55 6.76
N GLY A 66 20.66 33.44 7.25
CA GLY A 66 20.92 34.86 7.40
C GLY A 66 20.66 35.71 6.14
N LYS A 67 20.55 35.09 4.96
CA LYS A 67 20.17 35.79 3.71
C LYS A 67 18.67 36.07 3.65
N ILE A 68 18.25 36.85 2.66
CA ILE A 68 16.86 37.24 2.42
C ILE A 68 16.42 36.64 1.07
N MET A 69 15.24 36.03 1.03
CA MET A 69 14.58 35.55 -0.19
C MET A 69 13.19 36.18 -0.29
N GLY A 70 12.95 36.96 -1.35
CA GLY A 70 11.68 37.64 -1.57
C GLY A 70 11.24 38.57 -0.43
N GLY A 71 12.21 39.20 0.26
CA GLY A 71 11.93 40.08 1.41
C GLY A 71 11.83 39.36 2.76
N VAL A 72 11.91 38.02 2.81
CA VAL A 72 11.83 37.23 4.05
C VAL A 72 13.19 36.65 4.42
N LYS A 73 13.57 36.72 5.69
CA LYS A 73 14.85 36.21 6.19
C LYS A 73 14.85 34.68 6.26
N ILE A 74 15.99 34.09 5.91
CA ILE A 74 16.25 32.65 5.97
C ILE A 74 16.94 32.33 7.30
N TYR A 75 16.44 31.32 8.00
CA TYR A 75 16.90 30.91 9.31
C TYR A 75 17.31 29.44 9.34
N SER A 76 18.00 29.05 10.41
CA SER A 76 18.23 27.64 10.72
C SER A 76 16.99 27.03 11.36
N GLN A 77 16.81 25.72 11.22
CA GLN A 77 15.70 24.99 11.86
C GLN A 77 15.69 25.22 13.38
N ARG A 78 16.85 25.16 14.02
CA ARG A 78 16.99 25.27 15.49
C ARG A 78 16.62 26.64 16.03
N SER A 79 16.76 27.70 15.23
CA SER A 79 16.48 29.07 15.67
C SER A 79 15.01 29.44 15.59
N ILE A 80 14.18 28.68 14.86
CA ILE A 80 12.80 29.07 14.53
C ILE A 80 11.77 28.03 14.97
N LEU A 81 12.10 26.73 14.94
CA LEU A 81 11.21 25.69 15.48
C LEU A 81 11.38 25.58 17.00
N ASP A 82 11.07 26.69 17.67
CA ASP A 82 11.08 26.90 19.11
C ASP A 82 9.71 27.46 19.53
N PRO A 83 9.10 26.97 20.65
CA PRO A 83 7.77 27.41 21.07
C PRO A 83 7.63 28.94 21.15
N LYS A 84 8.65 29.62 21.70
CA LYS A 84 8.59 31.07 21.90
C LYS A 84 8.50 31.82 20.56
N PHE A 85 9.27 31.39 19.55
CA PHE A 85 9.21 32.04 18.25
C PHE A 85 7.86 31.82 17.57
N LEU A 86 7.30 30.61 17.67
CA LEU A 86 6.01 30.28 17.08
C LEU A 86 4.88 31.12 17.69
N ASP A 87 4.87 31.26 19.02
CA ASP A 87 3.89 32.08 19.75
C ASP A 87 4.05 33.58 19.45
N ASP A 88 5.28 34.11 19.52
CA ASP A 88 5.57 35.54 19.29
C ASP A 88 5.16 35.99 17.86
N ASN A 89 5.11 35.06 16.90
CA ASN A 89 4.78 35.33 15.50
C ASN A 89 3.42 34.76 15.07
N ASP A 90 2.67 34.17 16.00
CA ASP A 90 1.33 33.58 15.81
C ASP A 90 1.29 32.63 14.59
N ILE A 91 2.25 31.70 14.52
CA ILE A 91 2.44 30.84 13.34
C ILE A 91 1.35 29.78 13.25
N ASP A 92 0.59 29.79 12.15
CA ASP A 92 -0.48 28.83 11.89
C ASP A 92 0.03 27.52 11.29
N GLU A 93 0.89 27.60 10.27
CA GLU A 93 1.28 26.43 9.48
C GLU A 93 2.68 26.55 8.86
N LEU A 94 3.32 25.40 8.69
CA LEU A 94 4.58 25.24 7.99
C LEU A 94 4.34 24.53 6.66
N ILE A 95 4.87 25.09 5.58
CA ILE A 95 4.82 24.49 4.25
C ILE A 95 6.20 23.93 3.93
N LEU A 96 6.27 22.61 3.78
CA LEU A 96 7.47 21.89 3.37
C LEU A 96 7.65 22.02 1.85
N SER A 97 8.57 22.89 1.44
CA SER A 97 8.87 23.25 0.05
C SER A 97 10.24 22.75 -0.39
N ILE A 98 10.53 21.49 -0.09
CA ILE A 98 11.73 20.78 -0.56
C ILE A 98 11.30 19.59 -1.40
N ASN A 99 11.68 19.59 -2.67
CA ASN A 99 11.49 18.46 -3.56
C ASN A 99 12.60 17.43 -3.33
N ASN A 100 12.26 16.15 -3.35
CA ASN A 100 13.17 15.01 -3.16
C ASN A 100 13.88 14.96 -1.79
N LEU A 101 13.20 15.37 -0.72
CA LEU A 101 13.73 15.21 0.63
C LEU A 101 13.81 13.73 1.01
N VAL A 102 14.93 13.30 1.59
CA VAL A 102 15.08 11.93 2.12
C VAL A 102 13.97 11.65 3.15
N PRO A 103 13.23 10.52 3.08
CA PRO A 103 12.03 10.36 3.92
C PRO A 103 12.34 10.34 5.42
N SER A 104 13.49 9.79 5.85
CA SER A 104 13.98 9.89 7.22
C SER A 104 14.18 11.34 7.71
N ARG A 105 14.62 12.26 6.83
CA ARG A 105 14.72 13.70 7.14
C ARG A 105 13.35 14.35 7.18
N LYS A 106 12.45 14.02 6.24
CA LYS A 106 11.06 14.48 6.22
C LYS A 106 10.36 14.14 7.53
N ARG A 107 10.46 12.88 7.98
CA ARG A 107 9.93 12.40 9.25
C ARG A 107 10.45 13.21 10.44
N LYS A 108 11.77 13.46 10.52
CA LYS A 108 12.36 14.28 11.61
C LYS A 108 11.81 15.70 11.66
N ILE A 109 11.60 16.34 10.50
CA ILE A 109 11.02 17.68 10.42
C ILE A 109 9.57 17.63 10.89
N VAL A 110 8.80 16.66 10.37
CA VAL A 110 7.39 16.52 10.70
C VAL A 110 7.19 16.21 12.17
N ASP A 111 7.90 15.23 12.73
CA ASP A 111 7.83 14.88 14.15
C ASP A 111 8.18 16.07 15.05
N LYS A 112 9.16 16.91 14.65
CA LYS A 112 9.49 18.13 15.40
C LYS A 112 8.35 19.15 15.37
N CYS A 113 7.74 19.39 14.22
CA CYS A 113 6.60 20.30 14.13
C CYS A 113 5.36 19.76 14.88
N LEU A 114 5.08 18.45 14.79
CA LEU A 114 4.00 17.81 15.55
C LEU A 114 4.24 17.82 17.07
N SER A 115 5.50 17.92 17.53
CA SER A 115 5.83 18.12 18.95
C SER A 115 5.62 19.55 19.43
N LEU A 116 5.41 20.48 18.50
CA LEU A 116 5.14 21.91 18.73
C LEU A 116 3.70 22.26 18.33
N ASP A 117 2.86 21.26 18.08
CA ASP A 117 1.48 21.37 17.60
C ASP A 117 1.31 22.29 16.36
N LEU A 118 2.36 22.38 15.54
CA LEU A 118 2.41 23.17 14.33
C LEU A 118 1.89 22.35 13.14
N PHE A 119 0.90 22.90 12.43
CA PHE A 119 0.36 22.29 11.21
C PHE A 119 1.38 22.23 10.09
N ILE A 120 1.36 21.15 9.31
CA ILE A 120 2.30 20.96 8.21
C ILE A 120 1.58 20.60 6.92
N LYS A 121 2.00 21.28 5.85
CA LYS A 121 1.61 20.96 4.48
C LYS A 121 2.83 20.64 3.62
N ASN A 122 2.63 19.89 2.55
CA ASN A 122 3.63 19.67 1.51
C ASN A 122 3.20 20.37 0.21
N ILE A 123 4.19 20.68 -0.61
CA ILE A 123 3.97 20.92 -2.03
C ILE A 123 4.02 19.58 -2.80
N PRO A 124 3.22 19.43 -3.87
CA PRO A 124 3.24 18.23 -4.69
C PRO A 124 4.54 18.13 -5.51
N PRO A 125 4.95 16.92 -5.93
CA PRO A 125 6.10 16.73 -6.80
C PRO A 125 5.98 17.55 -8.09
N PHE A 126 7.11 18.08 -8.60
CA PHE A 126 7.13 18.91 -9.83
C PHE A 126 6.35 18.29 -11.01
N GLN A 127 6.41 16.97 -11.19
CA GLN A 127 5.75 16.25 -12.28
C GLN A 127 4.21 16.31 -12.23
N THR A 128 3.65 16.64 -11.06
CA THR A 128 2.20 16.67 -10.81
C THR A 128 1.62 18.09 -10.81
N TRP A 129 2.44 19.07 -11.21
CA TRP A 129 2.03 20.48 -11.31
C TRP A 129 1.11 20.66 -12.52
N ILE A 130 -0.02 21.34 -12.32
CA ILE A 130 -1.05 21.46 -13.36
C ILE A 130 -0.52 22.46 -14.39
N ASN A 131 -0.42 22.04 -15.65
CA ASN A 131 0.19 22.84 -16.72
C ASN A 131 1.64 23.29 -16.42
N GLY A 132 2.36 22.54 -15.56
CA GLY A 132 3.72 22.90 -15.14
C GLY A 132 3.80 24.01 -14.08
N GLU A 133 2.66 24.46 -13.53
CA GLU A 133 2.60 25.50 -12.50
C GLU A 133 2.05 24.95 -11.18
N LEU A 134 2.57 25.49 -10.07
CA LEU A 134 2.07 25.22 -8.73
C LEU A 134 0.97 26.22 -8.39
N SER A 135 -0.17 25.73 -7.88
CA SER A 135 -1.22 26.57 -7.31
C SER A 135 -1.37 26.33 -5.80
N ALA A 136 -1.87 27.34 -5.07
CA ALA A 136 -2.08 27.24 -3.62
C ALA A 136 -3.02 26.08 -3.24
N LYS A 137 -4.00 25.77 -4.10
CA LYS A 137 -4.93 24.64 -3.92
C LYS A 137 -4.26 23.27 -3.96
N GLN A 138 -3.09 23.17 -4.59
CA GLN A 138 -2.33 21.92 -4.66
C GLN A 138 -1.46 21.69 -3.42
N ILE A 139 -1.33 22.66 -2.52
CA ILE A 139 -0.60 22.51 -1.26
C ILE A 139 -1.46 21.73 -0.28
N GLN A 140 -1.04 20.51 0.07
CA GLN A 140 -1.86 19.56 0.82
C GLN A 140 -1.27 19.25 2.19
N ARG A 141 -2.12 18.86 3.15
CA ARG A 141 -1.65 18.36 4.45
C ARG A 141 -0.76 17.13 4.25
N VAL A 142 0.26 17.02 5.10
CA VAL A 142 1.11 15.83 5.14
C VAL A 142 0.24 14.63 5.52
N LYS A 143 0.34 13.55 4.74
CA LYS A 143 -0.41 12.32 5.00
C LYS A 143 0.43 11.38 5.88
N ILE A 144 -0.20 10.45 6.61
CA ILE A 144 0.56 9.50 7.44
C ILE A 144 1.45 8.59 6.59
N GLU A 145 0.98 8.27 5.38
CA GLU A 145 1.68 7.49 4.37
C GLU A 145 3.02 8.15 3.97
N ASP A 146 3.11 9.48 3.99
CA ASP A 146 4.35 10.24 3.70
C ASP A 146 5.44 10.08 4.78
N LEU A 147 5.05 9.66 5.98
CA LEU A 147 5.95 9.56 7.15
C LEU A 147 6.48 8.17 7.36
N LEU A 148 5.96 7.19 6.63
CA LEU A 148 6.42 5.80 6.68
C LEU A 148 7.57 5.71 5.66
N ASP A 149 8.80 5.63 6.18
CA ASP A 149 10.09 5.87 5.52
C ASP A 149 10.32 4.96 4.31
N ARG A 150 9.74 5.31 3.16
CA ARG A 150 9.79 4.49 1.93
C ARG A 150 10.21 5.32 0.72
N LYS A 151 11.02 4.67 -0.12
CA LYS A 151 11.60 5.30 -1.31
C LYS A 151 10.53 5.50 -2.40
N PRO A 152 10.65 6.54 -3.23
CA PRO A 152 9.84 6.69 -4.44
C PRO A 152 9.94 5.47 -5.34
N ILE A 153 8.87 5.22 -6.11
CA ILE A 153 8.73 4.10 -7.03
C ILE A 153 9.64 4.33 -8.24
N GLN A 154 10.31 3.28 -8.71
CA GLN A 154 11.14 3.34 -9.91
C GLN A 154 10.56 2.38 -10.95
N LEU A 155 9.80 2.91 -11.92
CA LEU A 155 9.06 2.09 -12.89
C LEU A 155 9.94 1.47 -13.98
N GLU A 156 11.18 1.93 -14.15
CA GLU A 156 12.09 1.42 -15.17
C GLU A 156 12.89 0.23 -14.61
N ASN A 157 12.39 -0.97 -14.86
CA ASN A 157 13.07 -2.23 -14.52
C ASN A 157 13.26 -3.10 -15.78
N GLU A 158 14.50 -3.17 -16.25
CA GLU A 158 14.89 -3.94 -17.45
C GLU A 158 14.70 -5.46 -17.32
N ASN A 159 14.70 -6.01 -16.11
CA ASN A 159 14.43 -7.44 -15.90
C ASN A 159 12.94 -7.71 -16.14
N VAL A 160 12.08 -6.91 -15.52
CA VAL A 160 10.62 -7.02 -15.68
C VAL A 160 10.22 -6.77 -17.12
N LYS A 161 10.78 -5.73 -17.76
CA LYS A 161 10.49 -5.42 -19.17
C LYS A 161 10.77 -6.63 -20.07
N ARG A 162 11.96 -7.22 -19.97
CA ARG A 162 12.36 -8.39 -20.77
C ARG A 162 11.44 -9.58 -20.57
N GLU A 163 10.89 -9.75 -19.37
CA GLU A 163 10.00 -10.85 -19.04
C GLU A 163 8.59 -10.67 -19.64
N VAL A 164 8.04 -9.44 -19.61
CA VAL A 164 6.61 -9.20 -19.86
C VAL A 164 6.30 -8.50 -21.20
N GLU A 165 7.29 -7.89 -21.85
CA GLU A 165 7.11 -7.19 -23.12
C GLU A 165 6.61 -8.15 -24.22
N ASN A 166 5.61 -7.73 -25.00
CA ASN A 166 4.97 -8.54 -26.04
C ASN A 166 4.37 -9.89 -25.57
N LYS A 167 4.10 -10.07 -24.27
CA LYS A 167 3.43 -11.25 -23.71
C LYS A 167 1.94 -11.01 -23.47
N VAL A 168 1.16 -12.10 -23.43
CA VAL A 168 -0.22 -12.12 -22.93
C VAL A 168 -0.20 -12.33 -21.42
N LEU A 169 -0.68 -11.33 -20.69
CA LEU A 169 -0.62 -11.30 -19.24
C LEU A 169 -2.03 -11.42 -18.66
N LEU A 170 -2.22 -12.26 -17.66
CA LEU A 170 -3.47 -12.36 -16.90
C LEU A 170 -3.25 -11.89 -15.46
N VAL A 171 -4.04 -10.92 -15.00
CA VAL A 171 -4.07 -10.48 -13.60
C VAL A 171 -5.42 -10.86 -13.00
N THR A 172 -5.43 -11.79 -12.06
CA THR A 172 -6.65 -12.12 -11.30
C THR A 172 -6.73 -11.27 -10.03
N GLY A 173 -7.93 -10.89 -9.60
CA GLY A 173 -8.08 -9.98 -8.47
C GLY A 173 -7.77 -8.54 -8.87
N ALA A 174 -7.97 -8.21 -10.15
CA ALA A 174 -7.55 -6.96 -10.76
C ALA A 174 -8.32 -5.73 -10.24
N ALA A 175 -9.48 -5.92 -9.61
CA ALA A 175 -10.21 -4.86 -8.92
C ALA A 175 -9.71 -4.64 -7.47
N GLY A 176 -8.87 -5.53 -6.95
CA GLY A 176 -8.28 -5.41 -5.62
C GLY A 176 -7.05 -4.50 -5.60
N SER A 177 -6.71 -3.94 -4.44
CA SER A 177 -5.61 -2.96 -4.31
C SER A 177 -4.25 -3.41 -4.87
N ILE A 178 -3.92 -4.71 -4.77
CA ILE A 178 -2.66 -5.25 -5.31
C ILE A 178 -2.79 -5.56 -6.81
N GLY A 179 -3.88 -6.22 -7.22
CA GLY A 179 -4.09 -6.58 -8.61
C GLY A 179 -4.23 -5.36 -9.53
N SER A 180 -4.92 -4.31 -9.08
CA SER A 180 -5.08 -3.07 -9.83
C SER A 180 -3.74 -2.37 -10.09
N GLU A 181 -2.87 -2.34 -9.08
CA GLU A 181 -1.53 -1.75 -9.20
C GLU A 181 -0.59 -2.64 -10.02
N ILE A 182 -0.69 -3.96 -9.91
CA ILE A 182 0.04 -4.88 -10.81
C ILE A 182 -0.36 -4.62 -12.26
N ALA A 183 -1.67 -4.54 -12.55
CA ALA A 183 -2.18 -4.26 -13.90
C ALA A 183 -1.68 -2.89 -14.41
N LEU A 184 -1.70 -1.87 -13.56
CA LEU A 184 -1.17 -0.55 -13.87
C LEU A 184 0.32 -0.59 -14.20
N GLN A 185 1.15 -1.26 -13.41
CA GLN A 185 2.59 -1.31 -13.69
C GLN A 185 2.87 -2.13 -14.97
N LEU A 186 2.15 -3.24 -15.16
CA LEU A 186 2.33 -4.10 -16.34
C LEU A 186 1.99 -3.40 -17.65
N ILE A 187 0.94 -2.56 -17.71
CA ILE A 187 0.56 -1.92 -18.98
C ILE A 187 1.66 -0.98 -19.52
N HIS A 188 2.54 -0.46 -18.64
CA HIS A 188 3.66 0.41 -19.02
C HIS A 188 4.81 -0.35 -19.69
N TYR A 189 4.87 -1.68 -19.57
CA TYR A 189 5.90 -2.51 -20.20
C TYR A 189 5.49 -3.00 -21.61
N ASN A 190 4.44 -2.42 -22.20
CA ASN A 190 3.96 -2.73 -23.55
C ASN A 190 3.72 -4.24 -23.78
N PRO A 191 2.84 -4.88 -22.99
CA PRO A 191 2.45 -6.26 -23.23
C PRO A 191 1.68 -6.39 -24.55
N LYS A 192 1.62 -7.62 -25.09
CA LYS A 192 0.80 -7.92 -26.27
C LYS A 192 -0.69 -7.79 -25.94
N LYS A 193 -1.10 -8.29 -24.77
CA LYS A 193 -2.45 -8.12 -24.21
C LYS A 193 -2.39 -8.26 -22.70
N LEU A 194 -3.05 -7.38 -21.98
CA LEU A 194 -3.29 -7.43 -20.55
C LEU A 194 -4.75 -7.82 -20.31
N ILE A 195 -4.98 -8.91 -19.59
CA ILE A 195 -6.29 -9.41 -19.22
C ILE A 195 -6.48 -9.15 -17.74
N ILE A 196 -7.49 -8.36 -17.39
CA ILE A 196 -7.88 -8.10 -16.01
C ILE A 196 -9.11 -8.93 -15.65
N LEU A 197 -9.00 -9.74 -14.60
CA LEU A 197 -10.03 -10.66 -14.16
C LEU A 197 -10.40 -10.42 -12.70
N ASP A 198 -11.69 -10.24 -12.43
CA ASP A 198 -12.24 -10.13 -11.08
C ASP A 198 -13.73 -10.52 -11.08
N GLN A 199 -14.30 -10.77 -9.89
CA GLN A 199 -15.75 -10.93 -9.75
C GLN A 199 -16.45 -9.58 -9.54
N SER A 200 -15.71 -8.55 -9.09
CA SER A 200 -16.26 -7.22 -8.85
C SER A 200 -16.46 -6.49 -10.18
N GLU A 201 -17.71 -6.43 -10.64
CA GLU A 201 -18.11 -5.69 -11.85
C GLU A 201 -17.71 -4.21 -11.75
N THR A 202 -18.13 -3.53 -10.68
CA THR A 202 -17.85 -2.09 -10.50
C THR A 202 -16.35 -1.83 -10.35
N GLY A 203 -15.64 -2.69 -9.62
CA GLY A 203 -14.21 -2.54 -9.45
C GLY A 203 -13.42 -2.76 -10.75
N LEU A 204 -13.89 -3.65 -11.63
CA LEU A 204 -13.33 -3.84 -12.97
C LEU A 204 -13.57 -2.62 -13.87
N TYR A 205 -14.77 -2.05 -13.82
CA TYR A 205 -15.09 -0.81 -14.55
C TYR A 205 -14.14 0.34 -14.16
N ASP A 206 -13.91 0.52 -12.85
CA ASP A 206 -13.06 1.59 -12.34
C ASP A 206 -11.60 1.42 -12.80
N ILE A 207 -11.04 0.20 -12.71
CA ILE A 207 -9.67 -0.06 -13.15
C ILE A 207 -9.52 -0.01 -14.68
N GLU A 208 -10.50 -0.49 -15.46
CA GLU A 208 -10.49 -0.37 -16.91
C GLU A 208 -10.35 1.09 -17.32
N ARG A 209 -11.22 1.95 -16.80
CA ARG A 209 -11.18 3.40 -17.07
C ARG A 209 -9.85 4.03 -16.69
N TYR A 210 -9.21 3.54 -15.63
CA TYR A 210 -7.90 4.01 -15.20
C TYR A 210 -6.77 3.54 -16.12
N LEU A 211 -6.88 2.36 -16.74
CA LEU A 211 -5.89 1.80 -17.66
C LEU A 211 -6.01 2.30 -19.10
N LEU A 212 -7.21 2.67 -19.56
CA LEU A 212 -7.47 3.13 -20.94
C LEU A 212 -6.53 4.25 -21.44
N PRO A 213 -6.14 5.26 -20.65
CA PRO A 213 -5.19 6.28 -21.10
C PRO A 213 -3.80 5.74 -21.47
N HIS A 214 -3.43 4.55 -20.97
CA HIS A 214 -2.10 3.97 -21.13
C HIS A 214 -1.96 3.06 -22.36
N ILE A 215 -3.06 2.74 -23.06
CA ILE A 215 -3.04 1.82 -24.21
C ILE A 215 -2.89 2.53 -25.56
N ASN A 216 -2.67 3.85 -25.58
CA ASN A 216 -2.50 4.66 -26.79
C ASN A 216 -3.60 4.46 -27.86
N GLY A 217 -4.83 4.17 -27.43
CA GLY A 217 -5.97 3.91 -28.32
C GLY A 217 -6.06 2.51 -28.91
N ASP A 218 -5.12 1.60 -28.59
CA ASP A 218 -5.17 0.20 -29.00
C ASP A 218 -5.95 -0.65 -27.99
N PHE A 219 -7.27 -0.66 -28.13
CA PHE A 219 -8.18 -1.44 -27.27
C PHE A 219 -7.93 -2.95 -27.32
N SER A 220 -7.22 -3.47 -28.34
CA SER A 220 -6.91 -4.90 -28.40
C SER A 220 -5.94 -5.36 -27.29
N LYS A 221 -5.20 -4.41 -26.71
CA LYS A 221 -4.22 -4.65 -25.63
C LYS A 221 -4.82 -4.83 -24.26
N LEU A 222 -6.10 -4.53 -24.05
CA LEU A 222 -6.76 -4.67 -22.75
C LEU A 222 -8.01 -5.53 -22.90
N GLU A 223 -8.17 -6.49 -22.00
CA GLU A 223 -9.34 -7.36 -21.94
C GLU A 223 -9.89 -7.38 -20.52
N VAL A 224 -11.21 -7.25 -20.38
CA VAL A 224 -11.88 -7.20 -19.08
C VAL A 224 -12.77 -8.42 -18.91
N ILE A 225 -12.51 -9.23 -17.88
CA ILE A 225 -13.22 -10.49 -17.66
C ILE A 225 -13.84 -10.51 -16.27
N ILE A 226 -15.18 -10.52 -16.24
CA ILE A 226 -15.92 -10.82 -15.02
C ILE A 226 -15.92 -12.34 -14.80
N ALA A 227 -15.30 -12.80 -13.73
CA ALA A 227 -15.28 -14.20 -13.33
C ALA A 227 -14.93 -14.38 -11.84
N ASP A 228 -15.59 -15.36 -11.21
CA ASP A 228 -15.14 -15.93 -9.94
C ASP A 228 -14.12 -17.05 -10.21
N ILE A 229 -12.96 -16.97 -9.57
CA ILE A 229 -11.89 -17.98 -9.66
C ILE A 229 -12.31 -19.35 -9.10
N SER A 230 -13.32 -19.40 -8.24
CA SER A 230 -13.89 -20.66 -7.73
C SER A 230 -14.65 -21.44 -8.81
N ASN A 231 -15.10 -20.76 -9.88
CA ASN A 231 -15.80 -21.37 -11.01
C ASN A 231 -14.81 -21.97 -12.03
N GLN A 232 -14.51 -23.26 -11.86
CA GLN A 232 -13.55 -23.99 -12.70
C GLN A 232 -13.88 -23.90 -14.20
N ASN A 233 -15.15 -24.03 -14.60
CA ASN A 233 -15.53 -24.01 -16.02
C ASN A 233 -15.29 -22.64 -16.66
N ARG A 234 -15.61 -21.56 -15.93
CA ARG A 234 -15.37 -20.20 -16.40
C ARG A 234 -13.86 -19.93 -16.56
N ILE A 235 -13.06 -20.35 -15.58
CA ILE A 235 -11.61 -20.23 -15.65
C ILE A 235 -11.02 -21.03 -16.82
N ASP A 236 -11.51 -22.25 -17.05
CA ASP A 236 -11.06 -23.08 -18.16
C ASP A 236 -11.32 -22.41 -19.52
N GLN A 237 -12.50 -21.77 -19.69
CA GLN A 237 -12.85 -21.02 -20.89
C GLN A 237 -11.90 -19.84 -21.13
N VAL A 238 -11.60 -19.07 -20.08
CA VAL A 238 -10.68 -17.92 -20.16
C VAL A 238 -9.29 -18.36 -20.61
N PHE A 239 -8.73 -19.41 -19.99
CA PHE A 239 -7.41 -19.89 -20.39
C PHE A 239 -7.39 -20.50 -21.79
N LYS A 240 -8.48 -21.16 -22.20
CA LYS A 240 -8.62 -21.71 -23.56
C LYS A 240 -8.63 -20.61 -24.63
N GLU A 241 -9.32 -19.51 -24.34
CA GLU A 241 -9.49 -18.39 -25.27
C GLU A 241 -8.20 -17.56 -25.40
N PHE A 242 -7.57 -17.23 -24.27
CA PHE A 242 -6.49 -16.26 -24.25
C PHE A 242 -5.09 -16.85 -24.13
N THR A 243 -4.96 -18.10 -23.66
CA THR A 243 -3.68 -18.81 -23.46
C THR A 243 -2.59 -17.92 -22.86
N PRO A 244 -2.76 -17.42 -21.62
CA PRO A 244 -1.85 -16.43 -21.04
C PRO A 244 -0.44 -16.98 -20.86
N ASP A 245 0.56 -16.20 -21.26
CA ASP A 245 1.98 -16.52 -21.06
C ASP A 245 2.35 -16.42 -19.58
N ILE A 246 1.86 -15.37 -18.90
CA ILE A 246 2.17 -15.10 -17.50
C ILE A 246 0.88 -14.79 -16.72
N VAL A 247 0.73 -15.41 -15.57
CA VAL A 247 -0.39 -15.18 -14.64
C VAL A 247 0.12 -14.51 -13.36
N TYR A 248 -0.42 -13.35 -13.02
CA TYR A 248 -0.27 -12.72 -11.71
C TYR A 248 -1.54 -12.94 -10.89
N HIS A 249 -1.46 -13.85 -9.91
CA HIS A 249 -2.59 -14.28 -9.11
C HIS A 249 -2.69 -13.49 -7.79
N ALA A 250 -3.54 -12.44 -7.77
CA ALA A 250 -3.80 -11.61 -6.60
C ALA A 250 -5.24 -11.74 -6.03
N ALA A 251 -6.09 -12.59 -6.62
CA ALA A 251 -7.45 -12.83 -6.13
C ALA A 251 -7.44 -13.66 -4.84
N ALA A 252 -7.96 -13.10 -3.75
CA ALA A 252 -8.15 -13.78 -2.47
C ALA A 252 -9.05 -12.95 -1.54
N TYR A 253 -9.69 -13.62 -0.57
CA TYR A 253 -10.21 -12.96 0.62
C TYR A 253 -9.12 -12.77 1.67
N LYS A 254 -9.00 -11.55 2.20
CA LYS A 254 -7.90 -11.16 3.11
C LYS A 254 -8.32 -10.75 4.53
N HIS A 255 -9.60 -10.50 4.78
CA HIS A 255 -10.06 -9.94 6.06
C HIS A 255 -10.13 -11.02 7.14
N VAL A 256 -9.12 -11.06 8.03
CA VAL A 256 -9.01 -12.07 9.10
C VAL A 256 -10.33 -12.24 9.89
N PRO A 257 -10.96 -11.19 10.47
CA PRO A 257 -12.17 -11.39 11.27
C PRO A 257 -13.37 -11.89 10.45
N MET A 258 -13.43 -11.59 9.15
CA MET A 258 -14.49 -12.10 8.28
C MET A 258 -14.26 -13.57 7.93
N MET A 259 -13.01 -13.96 7.68
CA MET A 259 -12.66 -15.34 7.33
C MET A 259 -12.68 -16.28 8.52
N GLU A 260 -12.47 -15.79 9.74
CA GLU A 260 -12.76 -16.55 10.97
C GLU A 260 -14.25 -16.91 11.09
N LYS A 261 -15.15 -16.03 10.62
CA LYS A 261 -16.60 -16.25 10.63
C LYS A 261 -17.12 -17.04 9.43
N ASN A 262 -16.34 -17.08 8.34
CA ASN A 262 -16.73 -17.70 7.07
C ASN A 262 -15.57 -18.56 6.55
N PRO A 263 -15.17 -19.62 7.28
CA PRO A 263 -14.01 -20.42 6.92
C PRO A 263 -14.22 -21.22 5.62
N SER A 264 -15.45 -21.67 5.34
CA SER A 264 -15.82 -22.31 4.08
C SER A 264 -15.47 -21.45 2.87
N GLU A 265 -15.86 -20.17 2.89
CA GLU A 265 -15.56 -19.20 1.83
C GLU A 265 -14.06 -18.93 1.71
N ALA A 266 -13.34 -18.85 2.84
CA ALA A 266 -11.89 -18.70 2.83
C ALA A 266 -11.21 -19.86 2.11
N ILE A 267 -11.66 -21.10 2.32
CA ILE A 267 -11.10 -22.29 1.66
C ILE A 267 -11.57 -22.37 0.20
N LEU A 268 -12.83 -22.08 -0.09
CA LEU A 268 -13.38 -22.10 -1.44
C LEU A 268 -12.62 -21.13 -2.36
N VAL A 269 -12.46 -19.87 -1.97
CA VAL A 269 -11.81 -18.87 -2.83
C VAL A 269 -10.29 -18.99 -2.76
N ASN A 270 -9.69 -18.95 -1.57
CA ASN A 270 -8.23 -18.88 -1.48
C ASN A 270 -7.54 -20.21 -1.81
N VAL A 271 -8.22 -21.36 -1.68
CA VAL A 271 -7.61 -22.68 -1.94
C VAL A 271 -8.15 -23.27 -3.23
N CYS A 272 -9.47 -23.49 -3.34
CA CYS A 272 -10.05 -24.08 -4.55
C CYS A 272 -9.92 -23.13 -5.74
N GLY A 273 -10.15 -21.83 -5.55
CA GLY A 273 -9.93 -20.81 -6.57
C GLY A 273 -8.48 -20.77 -7.06
N SER A 274 -7.50 -20.68 -6.15
CA SER A 274 -6.07 -20.74 -6.52
C SER A 274 -5.69 -22.03 -7.24
N ARG A 275 -6.23 -23.18 -6.81
CA ARG A 275 -6.07 -24.46 -7.51
C ARG A 275 -6.60 -24.40 -8.94
N ASN A 276 -7.77 -23.81 -9.17
CA ASN A 276 -8.37 -23.75 -10.50
C ASN A 276 -7.49 -22.97 -11.47
N ILE A 277 -6.99 -21.79 -11.06
CA ILE A 277 -6.09 -20.98 -11.89
C ILE A 277 -4.77 -21.72 -12.12
N ALA A 278 -4.19 -22.35 -11.10
CA ALA A 278 -2.93 -23.09 -11.22
C ALA A 278 -3.05 -24.30 -12.14
N ASN A 279 -4.14 -25.08 -12.03
CA ASN A 279 -4.41 -26.21 -12.91
C ASN A 279 -4.63 -25.76 -14.36
N ALA A 280 -5.34 -24.64 -14.58
CA ALA A 280 -5.52 -24.08 -15.90
C ALA A 280 -4.19 -23.60 -16.49
N ALA A 281 -3.33 -22.95 -15.70
CA ALA A 281 -2.00 -22.54 -16.13
C ALA A 281 -1.16 -23.72 -16.63
N VAL A 282 -1.15 -24.84 -15.90
CA VAL A 282 -0.46 -26.07 -16.35
C VAL A 282 -1.10 -26.64 -17.60
N LYS A 283 -2.44 -26.78 -17.62
CA LYS A 283 -3.20 -27.36 -18.75
C LYS A 283 -2.94 -26.61 -20.05
N TYR A 284 -2.87 -25.28 -20.01
CA TYR A 284 -2.69 -24.43 -21.18
C TYR A 284 -1.25 -23.94 -21.36
N SER A 285 -0.28 -24.56 -20.68
CA SER A 285 1.15 -24.31 -20.84
C SER A 285 1.58 -22.86 -20.62
N THR A 286 0.97 -22.18 -19.64
CA THR A 286 1.44 -20.88 -19.15
C THR A 286 2.90 -21.00 -18.73
N GLU A 287 3.74 -20.06 -19.17
CA GLU A 287 5.17 -20.05 -18.90
C GLU A 287 5.46 -19.83 -17.41
N LYS A 288 4.79 -18.83 -16.82
CA LYS A 288 5.04 -18.41 -15.45
C LYS A 288 3.77 -18.05 -14.68
N PHE A 289 3.70 -18.48 -13.43
CA PHE A 289 2.60 -18.20 -12.53
C PHE A 289 3.15 -17.57 -11.25
N VAL A 290 2.76 -16.32 -10.96
CA VAL A 290 3.20 -15.55 -9.81
C VAL A 290 2.04 -15.43 -8.82
N MET A 291 2.14 -16.10 -7.67
CA MET A 291 1.15 -16.01 -6.60
C MET A 291 1.49 -14.93 -5.57
N VAL A 292 0.55 -14.02 -5.34
CA VAL A 292 0.59 -13.11 -4.19
C VAL A 292 0.14 -13.85 -2.92
N SER A 293 1.04 -13.97 -1.96
CA SER A 293 0.81 -14.50 -0.61
C SER A 293 1.09 -13.43 0.46
N THR A 294 1.14 -13.82 1.73
CA THR A 294 1.19 -12.93 2.88
C THR A 294 2.07 -13.47 4.00
N ASP A 295 2.64 -12.58 4.80
CA ASP A 295 3.26 -12.90 6.10
C ASP A 295 2.39 -13.80 7.00
N LYS A 296 1.07 -13.67 6.94
CA LYS A 296 0.11 -14.45 7.74
C LYS A 296 0.05 -15.93 7.36
N ALA A 297 0.63 -16.33 6.23
CA ALA A 297 0.78 -17.73 5.85
C ALA A 297 1.92 -18.43 6.61
N VAL A 298 2.83 -17.67 7.24
CA VAL A 298 3.92 -18.20 8.07
C VAL A 298 3.41 -18.44 9.50
N ASN A 299 3.47 -19.69 9.95
CA ASN A 299 2.92 -20.13 11.25
C ASN A 299 1.53 -19.51 11.49
N PRO A 300 0.56 -19.83 10.62
CA PRO A 300 -0.70 -19.10 10.57
C PRO A 300 -1.40 -19.21 11.93
N THR A 301 -2.08 -18.14 12.34
CA THR A 301 -2.90 -18.13 13.56
C THR A 301 -4.38 -17.88 13.32
N ASN A 302 -4.75 -17.84 12.05
CA ASN A 302 -6.10 -17.57 11.59
C ASN A 302 -6.40 -18.33 10.31
N VAL A 303 -7.69 -18.49 10.02
CA VAL A 303 -8.21 -19.20 8.86
C VAL A 303 -7.73 -18.60 7.54
N MET A 304 -7.65 -17.26 7.46
CA MET A 304 -7.19 -16.56 6.25
C MET A 304 -5.73 -16.89 5.92
N GLY A 305 -4.85 -16.82 6.93
CA GLY A 305 -3.44 -17.19 6.80
C GLY A 305 -3.28 -18.67 6.47
N ALA A 306 -4.05 -19.54 7.13
CA ALA A 306 -4.03 -20.97 6.88
C ALA A 306 -4.51 -21.33 5.46
N SER A 307 -5.52 -20.63 4.92
CA SER A 307 -5.99 -20.85 3.56
C SER A 307 -4.97 -20.40 2.51
N LYS A 308 -4.26 -19.29 2.74
CA LYS A 308 -3.13 -18.90 1.89
C LYS A 308 -1.97 -19.89 1.98
N ARG A 309 -1.69 -20.44 3.16
CA ARG A 309 -0.68 -21.50 3.34
C ARG A 309 -1.05 -22.77 2.57
N LEU A 310 -2.32 -23.17 2.58
CA LEU A 310 -2.82 -24.27 1.75
C LEU A 310 -2.69 -23.97 0.25
N ALA A 311 -2.95 -22.75 -0.19
CA ALA A 311 -2.75 -22.38 -1.60
C ALA A 311 -1.28 -22.56 -2.02
N GLU A 312 -0.34 -22.15 -1.16
CA GLU A 312 1.10 -22.34 -1.39
C GLU A 312 1.47 -23.83 -1.50
N ILE A 313 1.04 -24.66 -0.55
CA ILE A 313 1.34 -26.10 -0.56
C ILE A 313 0.86 -26.76 -1.86
N TYR A 314 -0.34 -26.41 -2.32
CA TYR A 314 -0.89 -26.95 -3.56
C TYR A 314 -0.07 -26.54 -4.77
N ILE A 315 0.21 -25.24 -4.90
CA ILE A 315 0.95 -24.71 -6.06
C ILE A 315 2.39 -25.23 -6.09
N GLN A 316 3.06 -25.30 -4.94
CA GLN A 316 4.42 -25.81 -4.84
C GLN A 316 4.52 -27.29 -5.20
N SER A 317 3.57 -28.11 -4.74
CA SER A 317 3.55 -29.53 -5.07
C SER A 317 3.20 -29.76 -6.56
N LEU A 318 2.23 -29.03 -7.10
CA LEU A 318 1.89 -29.09 -8.53
C LEU A 318 3.10 -28.75 -9.42
N GLY A 319 3.85 -27.70 -9.08
CA GLY A 319 5.03 -27.27 -9.81
C GLY A 319 6.17 -28.29 -9.87
N LYS A 320 6.15 -29.32 -9.00
CA LYS A 320 7.15 -30.39 -8.96
C LYS A 320 6.76 -31.65 -9.73
N THR A 321 5.54 -31.69 -10.27
CA THR A 321 5.10 -32.83 -11.09
C THR A 321 5.92 -32.91 -12.37
N SER A 322 6.21 -34.13 -12.83
CA SER A 322 7.07 -34.36 -14.02
C SER A 322 6.54 -33.73 -15.30
N ASN A 323 5.24 -33.48 -15.38
CA ASN A 323 4.58 -32.94 -16.57
C ASN A 323 4.40 -31.41 -16.50
N CYS A 324 4.78 -30.76 -15.39
CA CYS A 324 4.62 -29.33 -15.22
C CYS A 324 5.79 -28.57 -15.86
N LYS A 325 5.48 -27.76 -16.88
CA LYS A 325 6.42 -26.79 -17.47
C LYS A 325 6.25 -25.37 -16.93
N THR A 326 5.13 -25.09 -16.27
CA THR A 326 4.83 -23.79 -15.68
C THR A 326 5.75 -23.52 -14.50
N LYS A 327 6.44 -22.37 -14.52
CA LYS A 327 7.28 -21.92 -13.42
C LYS A 327 6.42 -21.22 -12.37
N PHE A 328 6.23 -21.87 -11.23
CA PHE A 328 5.47 -21.31 -10.12
C PHE A 328 6.38 -20.49 -9.20
N VAL A 329 6.03 -19.22 -9.02
CA VAL A 329 6.71 -18.28 -8.12
C VAL A 329 5.68 -17.81 -7.10
N THR A 330 6.04 -17.80 -5.83
CA THR A 330 5.18 -17.24 -4.78
C THR A 330 5.90 -16.08 -4.09
N THR A 331 5.18 -15.03 -3.74
CA THR A 331 5.73 -13.89 -3.00
C THR A 331 5.02 -13.71 -1.67
N ARG A 332 5.75 -13.54 -0.58
CA ARG A 332 5.21 -13.21 0.75
C ARG A 332 5.68 -11.81 1.17
N PHE A 333 4.72 -10.99 1.59
CA PHE A 333 4.99 -9.69 2.17
C PHE A 333 3.91 -9.32 3.19
N GLY A 334 4.21 -8.31 3.99
CA GLY A 334 3.34 -7.86 5.08
C GLY A 334 2.26 -6.87 4.64
N ASN A 335 1.87 -5.99 5.56
CA ASN A 335 0.79 -5.05 5.29
C ASN A 335 1.19 -4.01 4.24
N VAL A 336 0.18 -3.58 3.48
CA VAL A 336 0.33 -2.56 2.45
C VAL A 336 -0.51 -1.34 2.80
N LEU A 337 0.11 -0.16 2.73
CA LEU A 337 -0.46 1.11 3.13
C LEU A 337 -1.65 1.51 2.27
N GLY A 338 -2.70 2.02 2.92
CA GLY A 338 -3.89 2.53 2.24
C GLY A 338 -4.70 1.47 1.50
N SER A 339 -4.38 0.18 1.62
CA SER A 339 -5.16 -0.88 0.96
C SER A 339 -6.60 -0.94 1.49
N ASN A 340 -7.53 -1.40 0.65
CA ASN A 340 -8.96 -1.44 0.98
C ASN A 340 -9.21 -2.16 2.30
N GLY A 341 -10.01 -1.54 3.18
CA GLY A 341 -10.38 -2.07 4.50
C GLY A 341 -9.20 -2.24 5.48
N SER A 342 -8.09 -1.52 5.28
CA SER A 342 -6.97 -1.50 6.22
C SER A 342 -7.17 -0.50 7.36
N VAL A 343 -6.24 -0.48 8.31
CA VAL A 343 -6.33 0.33 9.54
C VAL A 343 -6.29 1.84 9.30
N ILE A 344 -5.53 2.30 8.30
CA ILE A 344 -5.40 3.75 8.01
C ILE A 344 -6.73 4.35 7.51
N PRO A 345 -7.41 3.76 6.50
CA PRO A 345 -8.77 4.20 6.13
C PRO A 345 -9.75 4.19 7.31
N LEU A 346 -9.71 3.16 8.15
CA LEU A 346 -10.58 3.08 9.34
C LEU A 346 -10.31 4.23 10.32
N PHE A 347 -9.04 4.54 10.61
CA PHE A 347 -8.70 5.65 11.49
C PHE A 347 -9.11 6.99 10.90
N ARG A 348 -8.97 7.17 9.59
CA ARG A 348 -9.43 8.38 8.90
C ARG A 348 -10.95 8.55 9.05
N GLU A 349 -11.72 7.50 8.79
CA GLU A 349 -13.17 7.50 8.95
C GLU A 349 -13.57 7.77 10.42
N GLN A 350 -12.89 7.16 11.39
CA GLN A 350 -13.14 7.38 12.81
C GLN A 350 -12.85 8.83 13.21
N ILE A 351 -11.75 9.42 12.73
CA ILE A 351 -11.41 10.82 12.97
C ILE A 351 -12.47 11.75 12.36
N GLU A 352 -12.87 11.50 11.11
CA GLU A 352 -13.91 12.29 10.42
C GLU A 352 -15.27 12.23 11.13
N LYS A 353 -15.55 11.14 11.86
CA LYS A 353 -16.75 10.95 12.69
C LYS A 353 -16.62 11.51 14.12
N GLY A 354 -15.47 12.09 14.49
CA GLY A 354 -15.23 12.65 15.84
C GLY A 354 -14.71 11.64 16.87
N GLY A 355 -14.27 10.46 16.43
CA GLY A 355 -13.67 9.44 17.30
C GLY A 355 -14.66 8.60 18.12
N PRO A 356 -14.17 7.79 19.07
CA PRO A 356 -12.75 7.52 19.34
C PRO A 356 -12.10 6.66 18.24
N ILE A 357 -10.77 6.75 18.12
CA ILE A 357 -10.01 5.77 17.32
C ILE A 357 -9.94 4.45 18.10
N THR A 358 -10.14 3.32 17.41
CA THR A 358 -10.05 1.99 18.03
C THR A 358 -8.75 1.28 17.69
N VAL A 359 -7.92 1.00 18.70
CA VAL A 359 -6.67 0.25 18.56
C VAL A 359 -6.83 -1.08 19.30
N THR A 360 -6.43 -2.20 18.70
CA THR A 360 -6.63 -3.53 19.30
C THR A 360 -5.72 -3.78 20.50
N SER A 361 -4.46 -3.32 20.45
CA SER A 361 -3.54 -3.34 21.59
C SER A 361 -2.51 -2.20 21.48
N ASP A 362 -2.08 -1.71 22.64
CA ASP A 362 -0.95 -0.78 22.80
C ASP A 362 0.38 -1.30 22.26
N LYS A 363 0.57 -2.63 22.24
CA LYS A 363 1.80 -3.30 21.84
C LYS A 363 1.79 -3.79 20.40
N ILE A 364 0.68 -3.67 19.68
CA ILE A 364 0.54 -4.24 18.34
C ILE A 364 1.42 -3.48 17.33
N THR A 365 2.24 -4.22 16.59
CA THR A 365 3.10 -3.66 15.52
C THR A 365 2.80 -4.32 14.19
N ARG A 366 2.98 -3.58 13.10
CA ARG A 366 2.90 -4.10 11.74
C ARG A 366 4.03 -3.56 10.88
N TYR A 367 4.46 -4.40 9.93
CA TYR A 367 5.34 -3.99 8.86
C TYR A 367 4.53 -3.40 7.71
N PHE A 368 5.02 -2.31 7.12
CA PHE A 368 4.30 -1.62 6.06
C PHE A 368 5.21 -1.34 4.87
N MET A 369 4.65 -1.55 3.68
CA MET A 369 5.19 -1.05 2.41
C MET A 369 4.09 -0.32 1.63
N THR A 370 4.46 0.47 0.62
CA THR A 370 3.45 1.09 -0.26
C THR A 370 2.91 0.07 -1.27
N ILE A 371 1.69 0.27 -1.78
CA ILE A 371 1.11 -0.60 -2.81
C ILE A 371 2.04 -0.69 -4.03
N PRO A 372 2.53 0.42 -4.59
CA PRO A 372 3.37 0.33 -5.78
C PRO A 372 4.74 -0.32 -5.53
N GLU A 373 5.34 -0.10 -4.35
CA GLU A 373 6.56 -0.80 -3.95
C GLU A 373 6.33 -2.32 -3.85
N ALA A 374 5.21 -2.75 -3.26
CA ALA A 374 4.84 -4.16 -3.16
C ALA A 374 4.74 -4.79 -4.54
N CYS A 375 3.96 -4.17 -5.43
CA CYS A 375 3.74 -4.66 -6.77
C CYS A 375 5.04 -4.69 -7.58
N GLN A 376 5.92 -3.69 -7.43
CA GLN A 376 7.22 -3.70 -8.09
C GLN A 376 8.08 -4.90 -7.66
N LEU A 377 8.11 -5.21 -6.36
CA LEU A 377 8.83 -6.39 -5.87
C LEU A 377 8.16 -7.69 -6.34
N VAL A 378 6.83 -7.73 -6.48
CA VAL A 378 6.11 -8.89 -7.07
C VAL A 378 6.52 -9.10 -8.53
N LEU A 379 6.57 -8.03 -9.32
CA LEU A 379 6.99 -8.12 -10.73
C LEU A 379 8.44 -8.57 -10.85
N GLU A 380 9.35 -8.01 -10.03
CA GLU A 380 10.77 -8.39 -10.02
C GLU A 380 10.98 -9.84 -9.56
N ALA A 381 10.26 -10.28 -8.53
CA ALA A 381 10.24 -11.67 -8.09
C ALA A 381 9.73 -12.61 -9.18
N GLY A 382 8.67 -12.20 -9.90
CA GLY A 382 8.17 -12.88 -11.09
C GLY A 382 9.25 -13.01 -12.16
N ALA A 383 9.90 -11.90 -12.54
CA ALA A 383 10.95 -11.92 -13.56
C ALA A 383 12.12 -12.86 -13.18
N MET A 384 12.58 -12.83 -11.93
CA MET A 384 13.74 -13.63 -11.52
C MET A 384 13.46 -15.11 -11.22
N GLY A 385 12.22 -15.47 -10.88
CA GLY A 385 11.89 -16.82 -10.44
C GLY A 385 12.00 -17.87 -11.55
N ASN A 386 12.56 -19.03 -11.21
CA ASN A 386 12.76 -20.15 -12.13
C ASN A 386 11.80 -21.32 -11.87
N GLY A 387 10.96 -21.24 -10.84
CA GLY A 387 9.98 -22.24 -10.46
C GLY A 387 10.30 -22.88 -9.10
N GLY A 388 9.31 -22.93 -8.22
CA GLY A 388 9.38 -23.52 -6.88
C GLY A 388 9.76 -22.55 -5.77
N GLU A 389 10.23 -21.33 -6.09
CA GLU A 389 10.66 -20.35 -5.10
C GLU A 389 9.47 -19.70 -4.37
N ILE A 390 9.64 -19.51 -3.06
CA ILE A 390 8.86 -18.55 -2.28
C ILE A 390 9.78 -17.37 -1.99
N PHE A 391 9.56 -16.25 -2.67
CA PHE A 391 10.23 -15.00 -2.37
C PHE A 391 9.58 -14.29 -1.20
N VAL A 392 10.41 -13.63 -0.42
CA VAL A 392 10.05 -12.95 0.80
C VAL A 392 10.65 -11.56 0.78
N PHE A 393 9.83 -10.55 1.03
CA PHE A 393 10.28 -9.16 0.89
C PHE A 393 10.79 -8.59 2.21
N ASP A 394 11.85 -7.80 2.11
CA ASP A 394 12.29 -6.95 3.21
C ASP A 394 11.30 -5.81 3.41
N MET A 395 10.58 -5.88 4.53
CA MET A 395 9.57 -4.91 4.90
C MET A 395 10.13 -3.77 5.77
N GLY A 396 11.44 -3.70 6.03
CA GLY A 396 12.06 -2.75 6.94
C GLY A 396 11.52 -2.81 8.37
N GLU A 397 11.47 -1.67 9.06
CA GLU A 397 11.12 -1.62 10.48
C GLU A 397 9.61 -1.76 10.75
N ALA A 398 9.27 -2.48 11.82
CA ALA A 398 7.91 -2.57 12.32
C ALA A 398 7.46 -1.25 12.96
N VAL A 399 6.18 -0.90 12.77
CA VAL A 399 5.59 0.32 13.31
C VAL A 399 4.48 -0.04 14.29
N ARG A 400 4.46 0.61 15.47
CA ARG A 400 3.37 0.45 16.44
C ARG A 400 2.10 1.13 15.93
N ILE A 401 0.98 0.42 15.94
CA ILE A 401 -0.28 0.96 15.41
C ILE A 401 -0.81 2.12 16.26
N ILE A 402 -0.55 2.12 17.57
CA ILE A 402 -0.91 3.24 18.43
C ILE A 402 -0.17 4.53 18.04
N ASP A 403 1.09 4.45 17.63
CA ASP A 403 1.85 5.62 17.18
C ASP A 403 1.29 6.16 15.86
N VAL A 404 0.82 5.27 14.97
CA VAL A 404 0.14 5.64 13.73
C VAL A 404 -1.15 6.41 14.07
N ALA A 405 -1.98 5.89 14.99
CA ALA A 405 -3.20 6.55 15.42
C ALA A 405 -2.93 7.97 15.98
N LYS A 406 -1.97 8.10 16.90
CA LYS A 406 -1.58 9.38 17.51
C LYS A 406 -1.11 10.39 16.46
N LYS A 407 -0.27 9.96 15.52
CA LYS A 407 0.19 10.82 14.42
C LYS A 407 -0.96 11.24 13.52
N MET A 408 -1.91 10.36 13.22
CA MET A 408 -3.08 10.70 12.41
C MET A 408 -3.99 11.73 13.08
N ILE A 409 -4.21 11.64 14.40
CA ILE A 409 -4.94 12.66 15.17
C ILE A 409 -4.27 14.02 15.00
N LYS A 410 -2.95 14.10 15.27
CA LYS A 410 -2.20 15.35 15.15
C LYS A 410 -2.15 15.92 13.73
N LEU A 411 -1.97 15.07 12.71
CA LEU A 411 -1.98 15.50 11.29
C LEU A 411 -3.35 16.03 10.85
N SER A 412 -4.43 15.62 11.52
CA SER A 412 -5.78 16.15 11.30
C SER A 412 -6.02 17.49 12.01
N GLY A 413 -5.12 17.92 12.90
CA GLY A 413 -5.25 19.14 13.69
C GLY A 413 -5.99 18.98 14.99
N LEU A 414 -6.06 17.76 15.49
CA LEU A 414 -6.78 17.40 16.70
C LEU A 414 -5.79 16.96 17.77
N GLN A 415 -6.21 17.00 19.03
CA GLN A 415 -5.44 16.58 20.19
C GLN A 415 -6.00 15.30 20.80
N GLU A 416 -5.10 14.36 21.11
CA GLU A 416 -5.44 13.12 21.80
C GLU A 416 -5.87 13.43 23.25
N GLY A 417 -7.05 12.95 23.65
CA GLY A 417 -7.60 13.14 25.00
C GLY A 417 -8.36 14.46 25.23
N GLU A 418 -8.31 15.39 24.27
CA GLU A 418 -9.14 16.60 24.27
C GLU A 418 -10.22 16.53 23.18
N ASP A 419 -9.79 16.35 21.92
CA ASP A 419 -10.70 16.29 20.78
C ASP A 419 -11.12 14.85 20.47
N ILE A 420 -10.17 13.91 20.54
CA ILE A 420 -10.38 12.50 20.18
C ILE A 420 -9.63 11.58 21.14
N ASP A 421 -10.32 10.58 21.67
CA ASP A 421 -9.71 9.51 22.46
C ASP A 421 -9.23 8.34 21.59
N ILE A 422 -8.23 7.62 22.10
CA ILE A 422 -7.83 6.30 21.59
C ILE A 422 -8.33 5.23 22.56
N LYS A 423 -9.21 4.36 22.09
CA LYS A 423 -9.77 3.24 22.87
C LYS A 423 -9.08 1.93 22.52
N ILE A 424 -8.55 1.25 23.54
CA ILE A 424 -8.03 -0.11 23.40
C ILE A 424 -9.21 -1.11 23.41
N THR A 425 -9.37 -1.87 22.33
CA THR A 425 -10.52 -2.79 22.16
C THR A 425 -10.21 -4.27 22.41
N GLY A 426 -8.94 -4.62 22.62
CA GLY A 426 -8.48 -6.00 22.67
C GLY A 426 -8.20 -6.59 21.28
N LEU A 427 -7.45 -7.70 21.28
CA LEU A 427 -7.14 -8.45 20.06
C LEU A 427 -8.38 -9.15 19.52
N ARG A 428 -8.52 -9.15 18.19
CA ARG A 428 -9.61 -9.85 17.51
C ARG A 428 -9.28 -11.34 17.33
N PRO A 429 -10.28 -12.19 17.05
CA PRO A 429 -10.04 -13.57 16.67
C PRO A 429 -9.06 -13.68 15.50
N GLY A 430 -8.06 -14.55 15.68
CA GLY A 430 -7.02 -14.85 14.73
C GLY A 430 -5.88 -13.82 14.64
N GLU A 431 -5.98 -12.70 15.37
CA GLU A 431 -5.05 -11.58 15.25
C GLU A 431 -3.78 -11.77 16.09
N LYS A 432 -2.61 -11.61 15.45
CA LYS A 432 -1.31 -11.62 16.13
C LYS A 432 -0.97 -10.26 16.72
N LEU A 433 -0.26 -10.26 17.85
CA LEU A 433 0.34 -9.03 18.40
C LEU A 433 1.51 -8.55 17.54
N TYR A 434 2.36 -9.49 17.12
CA TYR A 434 3.50 -9.28 16.23
C TYR A 434 3.38 -10.23 15.04
N GLU A 435 3.59 -9.72 13.83
CA GLU A 435 3.72 -10.58 12.65
C GLU A 435 5.13 -11.18 12.61
N GLU A 436 5.26 -12.36 12.00
CA GLU A 436 6.56 -13.03 11.86
C GLU A 436 7.53 -12.17 11.04
N LEU A 437 8.79 -12.15 11.48
CA LEU A 437 9.84 -11.59 10.63
C LEU A 437 10.04 -12.53 9.44
N LEU A 438 9.82 -11.97 8.27
CA LEU A 438 9.80 -12.68 7.01
C LEU A 438 11.23 -13.04 6.53
N ASN A 439 12.21 -12.17 6.77
CA ASN A 439 13.60 -12.27 6.33
C ASN A 439 14.55 -12.70 7.47
N ASN A 440 14.42 -13.92 7.96
CA ASN A 440 15.40 -14.48 8.90
C ASN A 440 16.57 -15.16 8.14
N GLU A 441 17.83 -14.87 8.49
CA GLU A 441 19.04 -15.39 7.81
C GLU A 441 19.12 -16.92 7.85
N GLU A 442 18.54 -17.56 8.87
CA GLU A 442 18.54 -19.02 9.01
C GLU A 442 17.69 -19.71 7.93
N ASN A 443 16.62 -19.05 7.47
CA ASN A 443 15.58 -19.63 6.64
C ASN A 443 15.46 -18.97 5.26
N THR A 444 16.34 -18.04 4.92
CA THR A 444 16.31 -17.33 3.64
C THR A 444 17.67 -17.28 2.96
N ILE A 445 17.66 -17.12 1.65
CA ILE A 445 18.85 -17.04 0.78
C ILE A 445 18.78 -15.71 0.03
N PRO A 446 19.85 -14.90 0.03
CA PRO A 446 19.88 -13.65 -0.74
C PRO A 446 19.63 -13.87 -2.24
N THR A 447 18.98 -12.89 -2.87
CA THR A 447 18.88 -12.80 -4.34
C THR A 447 19.74 -11.65 -4.86
N HIS A 448 19.74 -11.39 -6.18
CA HIS A 448 20.41 -10.20 -6.73
C HIS A 448 19.72 -8.88 -6.30
N HIS A 449 18.45 -8.94 -5.89
CA HIS A 449 17.72 -7.77 -5.45
C HIS A 449 17.76 -7.65 -3.92
N PRO A 450 18.24 -6.52 -3.35
CA PRO A 450 18.53 -6.41 -1.91
C PRO A 450 17.29 -6.50 -1.01
N LYS A 451 16.08 -6.28 -1.55
CA LYS A 451 14.82 -6.41 -0.82
C LYS A 451 14.07 -7.72 -1.05
N ILE A 452 14.64 -8.65 -1.82
CA ILE A 452 14.00 -9.93 -2.15
C ILE A 452 14.92 -11.04 -1.70
N MET A 453 14.38 -11.93 -0.87
CA MET A 453 15.06 -13.11 -0.35
C MET A 453 14.29 -14.36 -0.79
N ALA A 454 14.97 -15.44 -1.13
CA ALA A 454 14.33 -16.73 -1.37
C ALA A 454 14.19 -17.50 -0.06
N GLY A 455 12.97 -17.83 0.34
CA GLY A 455 12.70 -18.65 1.52
C GLY A 455 13.02 -20.12 1.28
N LYS A 456 13.57 -20.80 2.30
CA LYS A 456 13.68 -22.26 2.31
C LYS A 456 12.28 -22.86 2.46
N VAL A 457 11.93 -23.80 1.58
CA VAL A 457 10.58 -24.35 1.51
C VAL A 457 10.58 -25.83 1.83
N ARG A 458 9.56 -26.27 2.58
CA ARG A 458 9.28 -27.69 2.76
C ARG A 458 8.77 -28.27 1.45
N GLU A 459 9.26 -29.45 1.09
CA GLU A 459 8.78 -30.17 -0.08
C GLU A 459 7.56 -31.02 0.27
N TYR A 460 6.62 -31.10 -0.68
CA TYR A 460 5.40 -31.88 -0.58
C TYR A 460 5.27 -32.77 -1.82
N ILE A 461 4.87 -34.02 -1.60
CA ILE A 461 4.58 -34.98 -2.67
C ILE A 461 3.17 -34.68 -3.18
N TYR A 462 3.02 -34.45 -4.48
CA TYR A 462 1.77 -33.95 -5.07
C TYR A 462 0.61 -34.95 -4.91
N GLU A 463 0.88 -36.24 -5.04
CA GLU A 463 -0.09 -37.31 -4.89
C GLU A 463 -0.71 -37.32 -3.49
N ASP A 464 0.12 -37.15 -2.45
CA ASP A 464 -0.34 -37.05 -1.06
C ASP A 464 -1.16 -35.78 -0.82
N VAL A 465 -0.74 -34.67 -1.44
CA VAL A 465 -1.45 -33.38 -1.34
C VAL A 465 -2.84 -33.49 -1.96
N ILE A 466 -2.99 -34.09 -3.15
CA ILE A 466 -4.32 -34.22 -3.79
C ILE A 466 -5.30 -34.97 -2.90
N LEU A 467 -4.90 -36.12 -2.35
CA LEU A 467 -5.77 -36.93 -1.49
C LEU A 467 -6.24 -36.15 -0.25
N GLN A 468 -5.35 -35.37 0.35
CA GLN A 468 -5.70 -34.51 1.47
C GLN A 468 -6.67 -33.38 1.07
N TYR A 469 -6.51 -32.83 -0.14
CA TYR A 469 -7.30 -31.71 -0.64
C TYR A 469 -8.68 -32.15 -1.10
N GLU A 470 -8.84 -33.32 -1.72
CA GLU A 470 -10.15 -33.91 -2.01
C GLU A 470 -10.96 -34.10 -0.73
N SER A 471 -10.32 -34.64 0.31
CA SER A 471 -10.92 -34.76 1.65
C SER A 471 -11.23 -33.40 2.29
N LEU A 472 -10.44 -32.36 2.03
CA LEU A 472 -10.70 -31.01 2.51
C LEU A 472 -11.92 -30.41 1.81
N PHE A 473 -11.96 -30.49 0.48
CA PHE A 473 -13.02 -29.89 -0.34
C PHE A 473 -14.38 -30.53 -0.13
N SER A 474 -14.42 -31.83 0.19
CA SER A 474 -15.66 -32.51 0.58
C SER A 474 -16.31 -31.95 1.87
N LYS A 475 -15.62 -31.07 2.61
CA LYS A 475 -16.08 -30.51 3.89
C LYS A 475 -16.50 -29.04 3.80
N ILE A 476 -16.26 -28.34 2.68
CA ILE A 476 -16.50 -26.88 2.54
C ILE A 476 -17.94 -26.47 2.89
N ASN A 477 -18.94 -27.32 2.63
CA ASN A 477 -20.35 -27.03 2.89
C ASN A 477 -20.98 -27.95 3.95
N VAL A 478 -20.16 -28.57 4.80
CA VAL A 478 -20.65 -29.56 5.77
C VAL A 478 -20.63 -29.01 7.20
N ASP A 479 -19.46 -28.67 7.70
CA ASP A 479 -19.28 -28.19 9.07
C ASP A 479 -17.91 -27.51 9.21
N ASP A 480 -17.92 -26.28 9.69
CA ASP A 480 -16.72 -25.45 9.83
C ASP A 480 -15.70 -26.06 10.80
N HIS A 481 -16.13 -26.76 11.85
CA HIS A 481 -15.20 -27.38 12.80
C HIS A 481 -14.48 -28.57 12.17
N LYS A 482 -15.19 -29.41 11.42
CA LYS A 482 -14.59 -30.51 10.66
C LYS A 482 -13.70 -29.98 9.55
N LEU A 483 -14.09 -28.90 8.88
CA LEU A 483 -13.27 -28.24 7.86
C LEU A 483 -11.96 -27.75 8.49
N ILE A 484 -12.02 -26.96 9.56
CA ILE A 484 -10.82 -26.42 10.22
C ILE A 484 -9.97 -27.52 10.88
N ALA A 485 -10.58 -28.57 11.43
CA ALA A 485 -9.83 -29.74 11.90
C ALA A 485 -9.01 -30.35 10.77
N LYS A 486 -9.61 -30.48 9.57
CA LYS A 486 -8.88 -30.96 8.38
C LYS A 486 -7.78 -29.99 7.95
N VAL A 487 -8.02 -28.68 7.98
CA VAL A 487 -6.99 -27.67 7.71
C VAL A 487 -5.79 -27.85 8.64
N LYS A 488 -6.01 -28.06 9.95
CA LYS A 488 -4.95 -28.29 10.95
C LYS A 488 -4.19 -29.61 10.77
N GLU A 489 -4.82 -30.62 10.17
CA GLU A 489 -4.10 -31.85 9.77
C GLU A 489 -3.09 -31.58 8.65
N ILE A 490 -3.48 -30.79 7.65
CA ILE A 490 -2.66 -30.48 6.48
C ILE A 490 -1.58 -29.44 6.82
N VAL A 491 -1.92 -28.46 7.65
CA VAL A 491 -1.05 -27.38 8.11
C VAL A 491 -0.83 -27.54 9.62
N PRO A 492 0.09 -28.43 10.03
CA PRO A 492 0.32 -28.73 11.45
C PRO A 492 0.85 -27.54 12.25
N GLU A 493 1.46 -26.56 11.58
CA GLU A 493 1.89 -25.29 12.18
C GLU A 493 0.74 -24.28 12.44
N TYR A 494 -0.51 -24.59 12.06
CA TYR A 494 -1.66 -23.71 12.28
C TYR A 494 -2.20 -23.80 13.71
N VAL A 495 -1.95 -22.77 14.52
CA VAL A 495 -2.46 -22.63 15.89
C VAL A 495 -3.45 -21.48 15.96
N SER A 496 -4.72 -21.76 16.25
CA SER A 496 -5.75 -20.72 16.25
C SER A 496 -5.59 -19.81 17.49
N ASN A 497 -5.51 -18.49 17.32
CA ASN A 497 -5.40 -17.56 18.45
C ASN A 497 -6.67 -16.73 18.60
N ASN A 498 -7.15 -16.53 19.83
CA ASN A 498 -8.37 -15.80 20.18
C ASN A 498 -9.63 -16.26 19.40
N SER A 499 -9.69 -17.52 18.98
CA SER A 499 -10.70 -18.03 18.04
C SER A 499 -11.43 -19.27 18.59
N ILE A 500 -12.68 -19.49 18.13
CA ILE A 500 -13.48 -20.66 18.49
C ILE A 500 -12.83 -21.99 18.06
N PHE A 501 -11.85 -21.93 17.16
CA PHE A 501 -11.11 -23.08 16.66
C PHE A 501 -9.92 -23.48 17.55
N GLU A 502 -9.62 -22.74 18.62
CA GLU A 502 -8.61 -23.09 19.64
C GLU A 502 -8.82 -24.49 20.22
N ARG A 503 -10.08 -24.92 20.37
CA ARG A 503 -10.42 -26.27 20.85
C ARG A 503 -9.92 -27.39 19.95
N LEU A 504 -9.61 -27.07 18.69
CA LEU A 504 -9.07 -28.01 17.70
C LEU A 504 -7.54 -28.00 17.67
N ASP A 505 -6.91 -27.06 18.37
CA ASP A 505 -5.46 -27.04 18.51
C ASP A 505 -5.03 -28.28 19.29
N LYS A 506 -4.04 -28.99 18.75
CA LYS A 506 -3.35 -30.00 19.54
C LYS A 506 -2.73 -29.27 20.72
N LYS A 507 -3.16 -29.60 21.95
CA LYS A 507 -2.41 -29.21 23.15
C LYS A 507 -1.00 -29.72 22.94
N ASN A 508 -0.06 -28.85 22.58
CA ASN A 508 1.32 -29.26 22.47
C ASN A 508 1.70 -29.83 23.84
N LYS A 509 2.03 -31.12 23.86
CA LYS A 509 2.97 -31.65 24.84
C LYS A 509 4.19 -30.76 24.71
N LEU A 510 4.35 -29.86 25.67
CA LEU A 510 5.62 -29.21 25.94
C LEU A 510 6.67 -30.32 26.04
N VAL A 511 7.61 -30.35 25.11
CA VAL A 511 8.93 -30.93 25.30
C VAL A 511 9.92 -29.85 24.96
#